data_AF-A0A3E1HS51-F1
#
_entry.id   AF-A0A3E1HS51-F1
#
_cell.length_a   1.000
_cell.length_b   1.000
_cell.length_c   1.000
_cell.angle_alpha   90.00
_cell.angle_beta   90.00
_cell.angle_gamma   90.00
#
_symmetry.space_group_name_H-M   'P 1'
#
loop_
_entity.id
_entity.type
_entity.pdbx_description
1 polymer ?
#
loop_
_entity_poly.entity_id
_entity_poly.type
_entity_poly.pdbx_seq_one_letter_code
_entity_poly.pdbx_strand_id
1 'polypeptide(L)'
;MTSIAPNKVIHTAVSAPGAGKTEALISQIPSLLSAGRSIALALPTLDLTDSFVSRLPAGLPYRVINYTTCDHVGTELIAALKKKANHLIITTHQSVFAVRPSLLQGWMLVIDELPPVVDFPAYPFEPSELAQLFVNAVERDGRLHIRDGCAGAIETSLATFKAVSAGAERTSMLSKDGARIYECLKDGHPVFIDSEIHNGNRYVRSVVESNCWDTFAAAEEVHVLAASVIGSQFDDFAQVHGVTYARSDFTPAFDGYTSAVTIYPVMPKGRNYSKSAVTMPTHDGSTTEQQKQGEPLVIDDILKAALQRSIGTPLLFSNIWASFRWLPKGTVYRCSIDSRGLNEYQGETDAILLFGGNPSPSDQLALEFLTTKYGRVFRQGFIVTRFLEPSLQAATRTAVRDRTNTKPIQLFVQDGRVAEYLVSSYMPHAVIDWSLSETIPVLKDRRTTEDPRKLEVFELFAQGKKNAEIASITDSHRNTISNWRKDWRLAQAA
;
A
#
# COMPACT_ATOMS: atom_id res chain seq x y z
N MET A 1 17.67 -4.80 18.98
CA MET A 1 17.58 -6.27 18.89
C MET A 1 16.12 -6.63 19.04
N THR A 2 15.43 -6.91 17.94
CA THR A 2 14.06 -7.40 17.94
C THR A 2 14.05 -8.82 18.51
N SER A 3 13.24 -9.05 19.54
CA SER A 3 12.99 -10.38 20.07
C SER A 3 12.20 -11.15 19.01
N ILE A 4 12.88 -11.95 18.20
CA ILE A 4 12.21 -12.92 17.32
C ILE A 4 11.52 -13.90 18.27
N ALA A 5 10.19 -13.83 18.39
CA ALA A 5 9.40 -14.77 19.17
C ALA A 5 9.26 -16.06 18.36
N PRO A 6 10.11 -17.07 18.56
CA PRO A 6 10.09 -18.24 17.70
C PRO A 6 8.77 -18.98 17.97
N ASN A 7 8.02 -19.29 16.91
CA ASN A 7 6.87 -20.19 16.93
C ASN A 7 5.55 -19.64 17.52
N LYS A 8 5.31 -18.32 17.50
CA LYS A 8 3.95 -17.80 17.78
C LYS A 8 3.01 -18.26 16.66
N VAL A 9 1.89 -18.86 17.04
CA VAL A 9 0.77 -19.15 16.12
C VAL A 9 -0.16 -17.94 16.09
N ILE A 10 -0.47 -17.46 14.88
CA ILE A 10 -1.53 -16.47 14.65
C ILE A 10 -2.71 -17.18 14.00
N HIS A 11 -3.90 -17.03 14.60
CA HIS A 11 -5.14 -17.54 14.04
C HIS A 11 -5.66 -16.59 12.97
N THR A 12 -5.71 -17.01 11.71
CA THR A 12 -6.14 -16.16 10.61
C THR A 12 -7.55 -16.51 10.18
N ALA A 13 -8.43 -15.51 10.16
CA ALA A 13 -9.75 -15.63 9.54
C ALA A 13 -9.67 -15.07 8.12
N VAL A 14 -9.33 -15.92 7.16
CA VAL A 14 -9.19 -15.56 5.75
C VAL A 14 -10.49 -15.88 5.03
N SER A 15 -11.16 -14.85 4.51
CA SER A 15 -12.34 -15.00 3.67
C SER A 15 -12.60 -13.72 2.88
N ALA A 16 -13.44 -13.81 1.85
CA ALA A 16 -13.76 -12.70 0.98
C ALA A 16 -14.17 -11.43 1.76
N PRO A 17 -13.83 -10.22 1.28
CA PRO A 17 -14.39 -9.01 1.85
C PRO A 17 -15.92 -9.08 1.90
N GLY A 18 -16.49 -8.76 3.05
CA GLY A 18 -17.93 -8.87 3.26
C GLY A 18 -18.47 -10.27 3.55
N ALA A 19 -17.64 -11.31 3.64
CA ALA A 19 -18.08 -12.67 3.95
C ALA A 19 -18.64 -12.86 5.38
N GLY A 20 -18.51 -11.85 6.25
CA GLY A 20 -19.07 -11.88 7.60
C GLY A 20 -18.06 -12.19 8.72
N LYS A 21 -16.74 -12.00 8.50
CA LYS A 21 -15.70 -12.20 9.53
C LYS A 21 -16.01 -11.46 10.83
N THR A 22 -16.30 -10.16 10.72
CA THR A 22 -16.67 -9.30 11.84
C THR A 22 -17.92 -9.81 12.56
N GLU A 23 -18.90 -10.32 11.82
CA GLU A 23 -20.15 -10.83 12.38
C GLU A 23 -19.97 -12.17 13.08
N ALA A 24 -19.14 -13.05 12.51
CA ALA A 24 -18.73 -14.29 13.15
C ALA A 24 -18.04 -14.00 14.50
N LEU A 25 -17.15 -13.01 14.56
CA LEU A 25 -16.56 -12.54 15.81
C LEU A 25 -17.63 -12.01 16.79
N ILE A 26 -18.46 -11.05 16.35
CA ILE A 26 -19.49 -10.41 17.20
C ILE A 26 -20.40 -11.46 17.84
N SER A 27 -20.81 -12.47 17.07
CA SER A 27 -21.68 -13.54 17.56
C SER A 27 -21.04 -14.40 18.66
N GLN A 28 -19.71 -14.52 18.66
CA GLN A 28 -18.98 -15.34 19.63
C GLN A 28 -18.56 -14.56 20.89
N ILE A 29 -18.42 -13.23 20.80
CA ILE A 29 -17.98 -12.38 21.92
C ILE A 29 -18.73 -12.69 23.23
N PRO A 30 -20.07 -12.76 23.30
CA PRO A 30 -20.77 -13.04 24.55
C PRO A 30 -20.34 -14.35 25.22
N SER A 31 -20.15 -15.40 24.43
CA SER A 31 -19.71 -16.72 24.93
C SER A 31 -18.27 -16.68 25.43
N LEU A 32 -17.38 -15.98 24.72
CA LEU A 32 -15.98 -15.81 25.09
C LEU A 32 -15.85 -15.02 26.39
N LEU A 33 -16.59 -13.93 26.54
CA LEU A 33 -16.58 -13.14 27.78
C LEU A 33 -17.17 -13.94 28.96
N SER A 34 -18.23 -14.73 28.72
CA SER A 34 -18.83 -15.60 29.75
C SER A 34 -17.90 -16.72 30.19
N ALA A 35 -17.01 -17.19 29.30
CA ALA A 35 -15.92 -18.12 29.62
C ALA A 35 -14.72 -17.45 30.34
N GLY A 36 -14.81 -16.15 30.67
CA GLY A 36 -13.77 -15.40 31.36
C GLY A 36 -12.64 -14.90 30.46
N ARG A 37 -12.77 -14.96 29.13
CA ARG A 37 -11.77 -14.41 28.20
C ARG A 37 -11.81 -12.87 28.26
N SER A 38 -10.62 -12.26 28.18
CA SER A 38 -10.46 -10.81 28.00
C SER A 38 -10.05 -10.53 26.55
N ILE A 39 -10.80 -9.69 25.85
CA ILE A 39 -10.65 -9.43 24.41
C ILE A 39 -10.21 -7.98 24.18
N ALA A 40 -9.10 -7.81 23.47
CA ALA A 40 -8.68 -6.53 22.92
C ALA A 40 -8.89 -6.57 21.41
N LEU A 41 -9.85 -5.79 20.90
CA LEU A 41 -10.12 -5.64 19.48
C LEU A 41 -9.46 -4.36 18.97
N ALA A 42 -8.62 -4.49 17.94
CA ALA A 42 -8.02 -3.37 17.25
C ALA A 42 -8.60 -3.25 15.83
N LEU A 43 -9.15 -2.08 15.53
CA LEU A 43 -9.71 -1.72 14.22
C LEU A 43 -8.74 -0.83 13.44
N PRO A 44 -8.77 -0.82 12.10
CA PRO A 44 -7.81 -0.05 11.30
C PRO A 44 -8.14 1.45 11.32
N THR A 45 -9.41 1.83 11.42
CA THR A 45 -9.88 3.24 11.44
C THR A 45 -10.97 3.46 12.50
N LEU A 46 -11.32 4.72 12.76
CA LEU A 46 -12.29 5.07 13.79
C LEU A 46 -13.73 4.98 13.29
N ASP A 47 -13.96 5.25 12.01
CA ASP A 47 -15.28 5.11 11.38
C ASP A 47 -15.81 3.67 11.52
N LEU A 48 -14.91 2.69 11.54
CA LEU A 48 -15.24 1.29 11.80
C LEU A 48 -15.66 1.00 13.24
N THR A 49 -15.24 1.84 14.19
CA THR A 49 -15.57 1.66 15.61
C THR A 49 -17.07 1.80 15.84
N ASP A 50 -17.69 2.85 15.32
CA ASP A 50 -19.12 3.10 15.50
C ASP A 50 -19.97 2.04 14.78
N SER A 51 -19.55 1.64 13.57
CA SER A 51 -20.18 0.54 12.84
C SER A 51 -20.06 -0.79 13.57
N PHE A 52 -18.95 -1.06 14.26
CA PHE A 52 -18.79 -2.27 15.06
C PHE A 52 -19.67 -2.24 16.31
N VAL A 53 -19.63 -1.13 17.06
CA VAL A 53 -20.36 -0.96 18.32
C VAL A 53 -21.86 -1.05 18.11
N SER A 54 -22.40 -0.47 17.04
CA SER A 54 -23.84 -0.54 16.72
C SER A 54 -24.36 -1.96 16.43
N ARG A 55 -23.48 -2.92 16.14
CA ARG A 55 -23.81 -4.34 15.91
C ARG A 55 -23.62 -5.21 17.14
N LEU A 56 -23.03 -4.68 18.23
CA LEU A 56 -22.85 -5.46 19.44
C LEU A 56 -24.21 -5.79 20.10
N PRO A 57 -24.36 -6.99 20.70
CA PRO A 57 -25.54 -7.33 21.46
C PRO A 57 -25.83 -6.31 22.57
N ALA A 58 -27.10 -5.96 22.75
CA ALA A 58 -27.52 -5.03 23.79
C ALA A 58 -27.12 -5.53 25.19
N GLY A 59 -26.60 -4.62 26.02
CA GLY A 59 -26.19 -4.93 27.39
C GLY A 59 -24.80 -5.59 27.53
N LEU A 60 -24.08 -5.84 26.43
CA LEU A 60 -22.71 -6.32 26.50
C LEU A 60 -21.78 -5.24 27.06
N PRO A 61 -20.98 -5.51 28.12
CA PRO A 61 -20.03 -4.53 28.63
C PRO A 61 -18.81 -4.43 27.71
N TYR A 62 -18.55 -3.23 27.20
CA TYR A 62 -17.37 -2.93 26.40
C TYR A 62 -16.82 -1.53 26.76
N ARG A 63 -15.56 -1.28 26.37
CA ARG A 63 -14.95 0.04 26.44
C ARG A 63 -14.27 0.40 25.13
N VAL A 64 -14.71 1.50 24.52
CA VAL A 64 -14.02 2.10 23.36
C VAL A 64 -12.93 3.04 23.87
N ILE A 65 -11.70 2.90 23.37
CA ILE A 65 -10.57 3.76 23.70
C ILE A 65 -9.87 4.16 22.39
N ASN A 66 -10.14 5.37 21.94
CA ASN A 66 -9.60 5.97 20.73
C ASN A 66 -9.63 7.50 20.86
N TYR A 67 -9.19 8.26 19.84
CA TYR A 67 -9.10 9.71 19.97
C TYR A 67 -10.46 10.41 20.06
N THR A 68 -11.55 9.78 19.59
CA THR A 68 -12.89 10.37 19.67
C THR A 68 -13.51 10.20 21.06
N THR A 69 -12.99 9.29 21.87
CA THR A 69 -13.52 8.94 23.20
C THR A 69 -12.63 9.39 24.35
N CYS A 70 -11.34 9.64 24.11
CA CYS A 70 -10.37 10.01 25.14
C CYS A 70 -9.30 10.98 24.62
N ASP A 71 -8.96 12.01 25.40
CA ASP A 71 -7.87 12.96 25.09
C ASP A 71 -6.48 12.31 25.18
N HIS A 72 -6.34 11.31 26.05
CA HIS A 72 -5.07 10.62 26.33
C HIS A 72 -5.19 9.11 26.11
N VAL A 73 -5.46 8.74 24.85
CA VAL A 73 -5.68 7.35 24.40
C VAL A 73 -4.66 6.36 24.97
N GLY A 74 -3.36 6.68 24.92
CA GLY A 74 -2.31 5.79 25.40
C GLY A 74 -2.39 5.52 26.91
N THR A 75 -2.56 6.57 27.71
CA THR A 75 -2.69 6.46 29.17
C THR A 75 -3.93 5.65 29.56
N GLU A 76 -5.07 5.94 28.91
CA GLU A 76 -6.33 5.26 29.16
C GLU A 76 -6.28 3.77 28.76
N LEU A 77 -5.69 3.47 27.60
CA LEU A 77 -5.53 2.09 27.13
C LEU A 77 -4.63 1.29 28.07
N ILE A 78 -3.52 1.87 28.53
CA ILE A 78 -2.63 1.24 29.51
C ILE A 78 -3.38 0.95 30.82
N ALA A 79 -4.18 1.89 31.31
CA ALA A 79 -4.96 1.70 32.53
C ALA A 79 -6.02 0.61 32.36
N ALA A 80 -6.71 0.57 31.21
CA ALA A 80 -7.73 -0.42 30.92
C ALA A 80 -7.14 -1.85 30.80
N LEU A 81 -6.04 -2.00 30.04
CA LEU A 81 -5.36 -3.28 29.86
C LEU A 81 -4.84 -3.86 31.19
N LYS A 82 -4.30 -3.00 32.08
CA LYS A 82 -3.84 -3.42 33.42
C LYS A 82 -4.98 -3.87 34.33
N LYS A 83 -6.07 -3.10 34.36
CA LYS A 83 -7.21 -3.39 35.23
C LYS A 83 -8.00 -4.61 34.75
N LYS A 84 -7.92 -4.94 33.46
CA LYS A 84 -8.88 -5.82 32.76
C LYS A 84 -10.33 -5.42 33.03
N ALA A 85 -10.57 -4.13 33.27
CA ALA A 85 -11.90 -3.59 33.49
C ALA A 85 -12.64 -3.52 32.16
N ASN A 86 -13.84 -4.10 32.09
CA ASN A 86 -14.60 -4.34 30.87
C ASN A 86 -13.87 -5.33 29.95
N HIS A 87 -14.30 -6.60 29.98
CA HIS A 87 -13.61 -7.71 29.31
C HIS A 87 -13.59 -7.62 27.78
N LEU A 88 -14.19 -6.59 27.17
CA LEU A 88 -13.98 -6.19 25.78
C LEU A 88 -13.47 -4.75 25.71
N ILE A 89 -12.26 -4.57 25.19
CA ILE A 89 -11.69 -3.27 24.84
C ILE A 89 -11.66 -3.15 23.32
N ILE A 90 -12.17 -2.03 22.79
CA ILE A 90 -12.16 -1.72 21.36
C ILE A 90 -11.26 -0.50 21.17
N THR A 91 -10.25 -0.62 20.31
CA THR A 91 -9.26 0.43 20.06
C THR A 91 -8.81 0.39 18.59
N THR A 92 -7.78 1.17 18.24
CA THR A 92 -7.23 1.20 16.88
C THR A 92 -5.92 0.42 16.78
N HIS A 93 -5.53 0.04 15.56
CA HIS A 93 -4.20 -0.53 15.28
C HIS A 93 -3.08 0.34 15.83
N GLN A 94 -3.14 1.65 15.57
CA GLN A 94 -2.13 2.59 16.03
C GLN A 94 -2.00 2.60 17.55
N SER A 95 -3.13 2.58 18.27
CA SER A 95 -3.14 2.63 19.73
C SER A 95 -2.63 1.34 20.36
N VAL A 96 -3.02 0.17 19.84
CA VAL A 96 -2.59 -1.11 20.42
C VAL A 96 -1.11 -1.42 20.17
N PHE A 97 -0.53 -0.96 19.06
CA PHE A 97 0.89 -1.15 18.79
C PHE A 97 1.78 -0.10 19.47
N ALA A 98 1.20 1.00 19.98
CA ALA A 98 1.94 2.02 20.73
C ALA A 98 2.11 1.68 22.22
N VAL A 99 1.32 0.75 22.78
CA VAL A 99 1.45 0.36 24.20
C VAL A 99 2.55 -0.67 24.41
N ARG A 100 3.02 -0.80 25.66
CA ARG A 100 4.00 -1.84 26.02
C ARG A 100 3.42 -3.24 25.78
N PRO A 101 4.07 -4.10 24.98
CA PRO A 101 3.55 -5.43 24.63
C PRO A 101 3.13 -6.29 25.83
N SER A 102 3.90 -6.24 26.93
CA SER A 102 3.62 -7.04 28.14
C SER A 102 2.26 -6.77 28.77
N LEU A 103 1.59 -5.66 28.45
CA LEU A 103 0.25 -5.35 28.92
C LEU A 103 -0.84 -6.23 28.29
N LEU A 104 -0.54 -6.92 27.18
CA LEU A 104 -1.45 -7.84 26.51
C LEU A 104 -1.34 -9.29 27.01
N GLN A 105 -0.50 -9.55 28.01
CA GLN A 105 -0.44 -10.88 28.61
C GLN A 105 -1.80 -11.29 29.19
N GLY A 106 -2.27 -12.47 28.79
CA GLY A 106 -3.60 -12.98 29.18
C GLY A 106 -4.76 -12.27 28.49
N TRP A 107 -4.53 -11.65 27.33
CA TRP A 107 -5.56 -11.12 26.44
C TRP A 107 -5.61 -11.94 25.14
N MET A 108 -6.83 -12.16 24.65
CA MET A 108 -7.09 -12.49 23.25
C MET A 108 -7.05 -11.19 22.46
N LEU A 109 -6.05 -11.04 21.60
CA LEU A 109 -5.92 -9.90 20.71
C LEU A 109 -6.57 -10.22 19.36
N VAL A 110 -7.56 -9.43 18.97
CA VAL A 110 -8.21 -9.54 17.67
C VAL A 110 -7.86 -8.30 16.86
N ILE A 111 -7.32 -8.50 15.66
CA ILE A 111 -6.94 -7.45 14.73
C ILE A 111 -7.85 -7.55 13.51
N ASP A 112 -8.58 -6.49 13.20
CA ASP A 112 -9.43 -6.42 12.00
C ASP A 112 -8.66 -5.78 10.84
N GLU A 113 -8.55 -6.48 9.72
CA GLU A 113 -7.65 -6.19 8.60
C GLU A 113 -6.15 -6.32 8.95
N LEU A 114 -5.29 -6.44 7.95
CA LEU A 114 -3.85 -6.61 8.18
C LEU A 114 -3.16 -5.35 8.75
N PRO A 115 -2.24 -5.56 9.71
CA PRO A 115 -1.14 -4.70 10.07
C PRO A 115 -0.50 -3.84 8.99
N PRO A 116 -0.28 -2.52 9.10
CA PRO A 116 0.94 -1.99 8.48
C PRO A 116 2.14 -2.59 9.21
N VAL A 117 2.93 -3.41 8.52
CA VAL A 117 4.14 -4.05 9.06
C VAL A 117 5.43 -3.32 8.70
N VAL A 118 5.39 -2.53 7.64
CA VAL A 118 6.48 -1.65 7.22
C VAL A 118 5.90 -0.45 6.47
N ASP A 119 6.54 0.69 6.61
CA ASP A 119 6.29 1.88 5.81
C ASP A 119 7.56 2.38 5.12
N PHE A 120 7.37 3.07 4.00
CA PHE A 120 8.44 3.61 3.16
C PHE A 120 8.27 5.11 2.95
N PRO A 121 8.42 5.94 4.01
CA PRO A 121 8.38 7.38 3.85
C PRO A 121 9.44 7.83 2.84
N ALA A 122 9.05 8.62 1.84
CA ALA A 122 9.95 9.16 0.83
C ALA A 122 9.48 10.55 0.43
N TYR A 123 10.34 11.55 0.63
CA TYR A 123 9.99 12.95 0.43
C TYR A 123 11.06 13.65 -0.42
N PRO A 124 10.66 14.44 -1.44
CA PRO A 124 11.57 15.33 -2.11
C PRO A 124 11.82 16.57 -1.22
N PHE A 125 13.09 16.87 -0.94
CA PHE A 125 13.49 18.09 -0.24
C PHE A 125 14.13 19.07 -1.20
N GLU A 126 13.70 20.33 -1.11
CA GLU A 126 14.43 21.44 -1.73
C GLU A 126 15.75 21.71 -0.99
N PRO A 127 16.77 22.30 -1.64
CA PRO A 127 18.07 22.55 -1.01
C PRO A 127 18.00 23.32 0.32
N SER A 128 17.08 24.28 0.44
CA SER A 128 16.86 25.08 1.65
C SER A 128 16.31 24.26 2.81
N GLU A 129 15.29 23.43 2.56
CA GLU A 129 14.71 22.54 3.55
C GLU A 129 15.70 21.44 3.96
N LEU A 130 16.46 20.92 3.00
CA LEU A 130 17.50 19.93 3.28
C LEU A 130 18.63 20.52 4.13
N ALA A 131 19.03 21.77 3.89
CA ALA A 131 20.01 22.47 4.72
C ALA A 131 19.54 22.56 6.19
N GLN A 132 18.24 22.73 6.44
CA GLN A 132 17.68 22.71 7.80
C GLN A 132 17.79 21.33 8.45
N LEU A 133 17.57 20.25 7.70
CA LEU A 133 17.82 18.88 8.19
C LEU A 133 19.29 18.68 8.53
N PHE A 134 20.20 19.20 7.70
CA PHE A 134 21.63 19.09 7.92
C PHE A 134 22.16 19.90 9.10
N VAL A 135 21.36 20.77 9.74
CA VAL A 135 21.78 21.42 10.99
C VAL A 135 22.05 20.37 12.07
N ASN A 136 21.17 19.37 12.20
CA ASN A 136 21.26 18.34 13.23
C ASN A 136 21.59 16.94 12.68
N ALA A 137 21.52 16.76 11.37
CA ALA A 137 21.88 15.51 10.69
C ALA A 137 23.14 15.68 9.83
N VAL A 138 23.81 14.57 9.54
CA VAL A 138 24.97 14.51 8.64
C VAL A 138 24.80 13.34 7.68
N GLU A 139 25.12 13.58 6.42
CA GLU A 139 25.19 12.53 5.41
C GLU A 139 26.50 11.76 5.51
N ARG A 140 26.42 10.43 5.60
CA ARG A 140 27.54 9.49 5.54
C ARG A 140 27.09 8.24 4.80
N ASP A 141 27.86 7.79 3.82
CA ASP A 141 27.59 6.56 3.05
C ASP A 141 26.17 6.48 2.45
N GLY A 142 25.66 7.61 1.93
CA GLY A 142 24.30 7.70 1.36
C GLY A 142 23.18 7.60 2.39
N ARG A 143 23.47 7.80 3.68
CA ARG A 143 22.52 7.79 4.79
C ARG A 143 22.62 9.05 5.63
N LEU A 144 21.51 9.41 6.26
CA LEU A 144 21.48 10.45 7.27
C LEU A 144 21.70 9.84 8.65
N HIS A 145 22.56 10.49 9.41
CA HIS A 145 22.84 10.18 10.80
C HIS A 145 22.63 11.43 11.66
N ILE A 146 22.21 11.26 12.91
CA ILE A 146 22.20 12.36 13.88
C ILE A 146 23.65 12.80 14.10
N ARG A 147 23.93 14.10 14.02
CA ARG A 147 25.25 14.65 14.37
C ARG A 147 25.57 14.41 15.84
N ASP A 148 26.83 14.17 16.15
CA ASP A 148 27.27 13.95 17.53
C ASP A 148 26.86 15.13 18.43
N GLY A 149 26.16 14.84 19.53
CA GLY A 149 25.62 15.85 20.46
C GLY A 149 24.30 16.51 20.04
N CYS A 150 23.75 16.22 18.85
CA CYS A 150 22.53 16.88 18.35
C CYS A 150 21.22 16.14 18.66
N ALA A 151 21.25 15.00 19.36
CA ALA A 151 20.03 14.23 19.68
C ALA A 151 18.99 15.07 20.44
N GLY A 152 19.40 15.78 21.49
CA GLY A 152 18.50 16.67 22.25
C GLY A 152 17.98 17.86 21.43
N ALA A 153 18.75 18.33 20.44
CA ALA A 153 18.29 19.38 19.52
C ALA A 153 17.20 18.86 18.56
N ILE A 154 17.32 17.62 18.07
CA ILE A 154 16.26 16.96 17.29
C ILE A 154 14.99 16.81 18.12
N GLU A 155 15.08 16.34 19.36
CA GLU A 155 13.91 16.21 20.25
C GLU A 155 13.22 17.56 20.49
N THR A 156 14.01 18.60 20.75
CA THR A 156 13.50 19.98 20.92
C THR A 156 12.82 20.48 19.65
N SER A 157 13.39 20.21 18.48
CA SER A 157 12.80 20.61 17.18
C SER A 157 11.47 19.91 16.96
N LEU A 158 11.40 18.60 17.25
CA LEU A 158 10.18 17.81 17.12
C LEU A 158 9.09 18.26 18.11
N ALA A 159 9.46 18.54 19.36
CA ALA A 159 8.53 19.05 20.37
C ALA A 159 7.98 20.42 19.98
N THR A 160 8.83 21.29 19.43
CA THR A 160 8.42 22.60 18.91
C THR A 160 7.46 22.44 17.73
N PHE A 161 7.80 21.58 16.75
CA PHE A 161 6.91 21.29 15.62
C PHE A 161 5.53 20.77 16.08
N LYS A 162 5.49 19.88 17.07
CA LYS A 162 4.24 19.33 17.63
C LYS A 162 3.43 20.42 18.33
N ALA A 163 4.06 21.29 19.12
CA ALA A 163 3.38 22.40 19.78
C ALA A 163 2.80 23.41 18.77
N VAL A 164 3.55 23.76 17.72
CA VAL A 164 3.07 24.65 16.66
C VAL A 164 1.92 24.02 15.87
N SER A 165 2.03 22.73 15.54
CA SER A 165 0.94 21.99 14.88
C SER A 165 -0.34 21.90 15.73
N ALA A 166 -0.20 22.02 17.05
CA ALA A 166 -1.32 22.08 18.00
C ALA A 166 -1.82 23.52 18.28
N GLY A 167 -1.30 24.53 17.57
CA GLY A 167 -1.76 25.92 17.66
C GLY A 167 -1.00 26.82 18.63
N ALA A 168 0.18 26.43 19.11
CA ALA A 168 1.00 27.31 19.93
C ALA A 168 1.53 28.52 19.13
N GLU A 169 1.59 29.71 19.77
CA GLU A 169 2.15 30.94 19.20
C GLU A 169 3.69 30.90 19.13
N ARG A 170 4.22 29.98 18.32
CA ARG A 170 5.66 29.84 18.02
C ARG A 170 5.84 29.50 16.55
N THR A 171 7.06 29.66 16.04
CA THR A 171 7.41 29.27 14.67
C THR A 171 8.32 28.04 14.69
N SER A 172 7.94 27.01 13.92
CA SER A 172 8.80 25.87 13.64
C SER A 172 9.51 26.12 12.31
N MET A 173 10.83 26.01 12.29
CA MET A 173 11.58 26.01 11.03
C MET A 173 11.52 24.66 10.32
N LEU A 174 11.07 23.60 11.00
CA LEU A 174 10.99 22.26 10.46
C LEU A 174 9.69 22.07 9.66
N SER A 175 9.80 21.63 8.41
CA SER A 175 8.65 21.23 7.60
C SER A 175 8.02 19.93 8.14
N LYS A 176 6.79 19.61 7.72
CA LYS A 176 6.12 18.37 8.10
C LYS A 176 6.93 17.13 7.71
N ASP A 177 7.48 17.14 6.51
CA ASP A 177 8.30 16.05 5.98
C ASP A 177 9.64 15.98 6.71
N GLY A 178 10.24 17.14 7.02
CA GLY A 178 11.45 17.22 7.83
C GLY A 178 11.24 16.66 9.25
N ALA A 179 10.10 16.97 9.87
CA ALA A 179 9.71 16.40 11.17
C ALA A 179 9.60 14.88 11.09
N ARG A 180 9.02 14.35 10.01
CA ARG A 180 8.92 12.91 9.82
C ARG A 180 10.29 12.24 9.68
N ILE A 181 11.23 12.85 8.97
CA ILE A 181 12.60 12.34 8.86
C ILE A 181 13.33 12.39 10.22
N TYR A 182 13.19 13.47 10.97
CA TYR A 182 13.74 13.58 12.32
C TYR A 182 13.15 12.56 13.29
N GLU A 183 11.85 12.25 13.21
CA GLU A 183 11.26 11.13 13.95
C GLU A 183 11.92 9.80 13.58
N CYS A 184 12.11 9.53 12.28
CA CYS A 184 12.77 8.32 11.81
C CYS A 184 14.20 8.19 12.36
N LEU A 185 14.98 9.28 12.32
CA LEU A 185 16.33 9.32 12.89
C LEU A 185 16.32 9.10 14.40
N LYS A 186 15.44 9.79 15.13
CA LYS A 186 15.31 9.68 16.59
C LYS A 186 14.99 8.25 17.01
N ASP A 187 14.11 7.58 16.27
CA ASP A 187 13.66 6.22 16.56
C ASP A 187 14.62 5.15 16.03
N GLY A 188 15.74 5.56 15.42
CA GLY A 188 16.80 4.67 14.95
C GLY A 188 16.47 3.93 13.65
N HIS A 189 15.47 4.39 12.90
CA HIS A 189 15.15 3.85 11.59
C HIS A 189 16.22 4.25 10.56
N PRO A 190 16.56 3.38 9.60
CA PRO A 190 17.49 3.74 8.54
C PRO A 190 16.89 4.87 7.68
N VAL A 191 17.65 5.95 7.52
CA VAL A 191 17.29 7.08 6.66
C VAL A 191 18.34 7.20 5.57
N PHE A 192 17.90 7.11 4.32
CA PHE A 192 18.71 7.20 3.12
C PHE A 192 18.49 8.55 2.46
N ILE A 193 19.53 9.03 1.79
CA ILE A 193 19.45 10.23 0.99
C ILE A 193 20.00 9.95 -0.40
N ASP A 194 19.16 10.18 -1.41
CA ASP A 194 19.49 9.91 -2.80
C ASP A 194 20.31 11.07 -3.40
N SER A 195 20.90 10.86 -4.58
CA SER A 195 21.60 11.92 -5.32
C SER A 195 20.63 13.02 -5.80
N GLU A 196 21.18 14.19 -6.13
CA GLU A 196 20.40 15.30 -6.68
C GLU A 196 19.68 14.93 -7.98
N ILE A 197 18.42 15.36 -8.08
CA ILE A 197 17.63 15.29 -9.31
C ILE A 197 17.76 16.62 -10.08
N HIS A 198 17.23 16.69 -11.31
CA HIS A 198 17.48 17.80 -12.24
C HIS A 198 17.14 19.22 -11.74
N ASN A 199 16.29 19.37 -10.72
CA ASN A 199 15.94 20.66 -10.11
C ASN A 199 16.75 20.99 -8.85
N GLY A 200 17.78 20.18 -8.52
CA GLY A 200 18.57 20.31 -7.30
C GLY A 200 17.94 19.66 -6.06
N ASN A 201 16.70 19.16 -6.15
CA ASN A 201 16.07 18.47 -5.02
C ASN A 201 16.71 17.11 -4.78
N ARG A 202 16.60 16.62 -3.55
CA ARG A 202 17.05 15.27 -3.17
C ARG A 202 15.91 14.53 -2.49
N TYR A 203 15.76 13.25 -2.80
CA TYR A 203 14.84 12.40 -2.06
C TYR A 203 15.50 11.93 -0.77
N VAL A 204 14.80 12.12 0.34
CA VAL A 204 15.13 11.51 1.62
C VAL A 204 14.07 10.46 1.92
N ARG A 205 14.50 9.24 2.20
CA ARG A 205 13.61 8.09 2.39
C ARG A 205 13.99 7.27 3.61
N SER A 206 13.03 6.56 4.18
CA SER A 206 13.26 5.68 5.34
C SER A 206 12.55 4.33 5.16
N VAL A 207 12.99 3.35 5.95
CA VAL A 207 12.31 2.06 6.10
C VAL A 207 11.90 1.92 7.55
N VAL A 208 10.60 2.05 7.80
CA VAL A 208 10.02 2.08 9.15
C VAL A 208 9.29 0.77 9.39
N GLU A 209 9.95 -0.16 10.07
CA GLU A 209 9.37 -1.46 10.41
C GLU A 209 8.52 -1.35 11.69
N SER A 210 7.34 -1.97 11.66
CA SER A 210 6.37 -1.96 12.76
C SER A 210 6.79 -2.90 13.89
N ASN A 211 6.46 -2.52 15.12
CA ASN A 211 6.68 -3.30 16.34
C ASN A 211 5.52 -4.28 16.65
N CYS A 212 4.54 -4.43 15.75
CA CYS A 212 3.36 -5.26 15.99
C CYS A 212 3.67 -6.72 16.39
N TRP A 213 4.84 -7.24 15.99
CA TRP A 213 5.29 -8.60 16.31
C TRP A 213 5.52 -8.83 17.79
N ASP A 214 6.08 -7.86 18.51
CA ASP A 214 6.27 -7.96 19.97
C ASP A 214 4.91 -7.98 20.68
N THR A 215 3.97 -7.16 20.20
CA THR A 215 2.57 -7.12 20.65
C THR A 215 1.89 -8.48 20.45
N PHE A 216 2.05 -9.11 19.27
CA PHE A 216 1.50 -10.44 18.99
C PHE A 216 2.13 -11.53 19.86
N ALA A 217 3.45 -11.46 20.07
CA ALA A 217 4.16 -12.41 20.90
C ALA A 217 3.69 -12.37 22.36
N ALA A 218 3.40 -11.18 22.89
CA ALA A 218 2.99 -10.98 24.28
C ALA A 218 1.53 -11.33 24.57
N ALA A 219 0.64 -11.23 23.58
CA ALA A 219 -0.76 -11.64 23.72
C ALA A 219 -0.87 -13.15 23.99
N GLU A 220 -1.92 -13.58 24.72
CA GLU A 220 -2.17 -15.01 24.96
C GLU A 220 -2.52 -15.70 23.63
N GLU A 221 -3.46 -15.11 22.91
CA GLU A 221 -4.00 -15.58 21.64
C GLU A 221 -4.12 -14.41 20.67
N VAL A 222 -3.87 -14.63 19.39
CA VAL A 222 -3.96 -13.58 18.36
C VAL A 222 -4.83 -14.08 17.22
N HIS A 223 -5.87 -13.32 16.89
CA HIS A 223 -6.66 -13.49 15.68
C HIS A 223 -6.47 -12.31 14.74
N VAL A 224 -6.24 -12.60 13.46
CA VAL A 224 -6.17 -11.59 12.40
C VAL A 224 -7.29 -11.88 11.41
N LEU A 225 -8.23 -10.95 11.27
CA LEU A 225 -9.32 -11.02 10.30
C LEU A 225 -8.87 -10.33 9.02
N ALA A 226 -8.76 -11.04 7.91
CA ALA A 226 -8.23 -10.44 6.67
C ALA A 226 -8.90 -11.02 5.42
N ALA A 227 -8.80 -10.29 4.32
CA ALA A 227 -9.16 -10.79 3.00
C ALA A 227 -8.11 -11.77 2.47
N SER A 228 -6.85 -11.55 2.75
CA SER A 228 -5.73 -12.41 2.39
C SER A 228 -4.64 -12.23 3.42
N VAL A 229 -3.78 -13.24 3.55
CA VAL A 229 -2.59 -13.18 4.43
C VAL A 229 -1.40 -13.67 3.62
N ILE A 230 -1.48 -14.89 3.10
CA ILE A 230 -0.40 -15.52 2.34
C ILE A 230 -0.03 -14.68 1.12
N GLY A 231 1.28 -14.46 0.92
CA GLY A 231 1.83 -13.67 -0.18
C GLY A 231 1.70 -12.16 -0.01
N SER A 232 1.11 -11.67 1.09
CA SER A 232 1.10 -10.24 1.43
C SER A 232 2.42 -9.80 2.06
N GLN A 233 2.60 -8.49 2.19
CA GLN A 233 3.74 -7.94 2.93
C GLN A 233 3.69 -8.34 4.42
N PHE A 234 2.50 -8.53 5.00
CA PHE A 234 2.39 -9.05 6.36
C PHE A 234 2.97 -10.46 6.48
N ASP A 235 2.70 -11.34 5.51
CA ASP A 235 3.23 -12.70 5.47
C ASP A 235 4.74 -12.73 5.29
N ASP A 236 5.30 -11.88 4.43
CA ASP A 236 6.75 -11.76 4.28
C ASP A 236 7.45 -11.48 5.62
N PHE A 237 6.92 -10.53 6.41
CA PHE A 237 7.47 -10.19 7.73
C PHE A 237 7.12 -11.23 8.80
N ALA A 238 5.93 -11.82 8.77
CA ALA A 238 5.57 -12.90 9.68
C ALA A 238 6.57 -14.07 9.58
N GLN A 239 6.97 -14.44 8.37
CA GLN A 239 7.98 -15.47 8.14
C GLN A 239 9.37 -15.06 8.63
N VAL A 240 9.76 -13.79 8.49
CA VAL A 240 10.99 -13.25 9.11
C VAL A 240 10.97 -13.42 10.63
N HIS A 241 9.80 -13.25 11.25
CA HIS A 241 9.61 -13.38 12.68
C HIS A 241 9.32 -14.82 13.16
N GLY A 242 9.34 -15.82 12.27
CA GLY A 242 9.11 -17.22 12.63
C GLY A 242 7.67 -17.52 13.08
N VAL A 243 6.71 -16.71 12.62
CA VAL A 243 5.28 -16.88 12.90
C VAL A 243 4.70 -17.96 12.00
N THR A 244 3.75 -18.73 12.54
CA THR A 244 2.95 -19.70 11.78
C THR A 244 1.47 -19.37 11.86
N TYR A 245 0.68 -19.94 10.94
CA TYR A 245 -0.75 -19.68 10.86
C TYR A 245 -1.58 -20.90 11.22
N ALA A 246 -2.65 -20.67 11.98
CA ALA A 246 -3.74 -21.61 12.15
C ALA A 246 -5.04 -20.97 11.65
N ARG A 247 -6.03 -21.78 11.26
CA ARG A 247 -7.34 -21.26 10.92
C ARG A 247 -8.01 -20.70 12.18
N SER A 248 -8.59 -19.51 12.07
CA SER A 248 -9.38 -18.89 13.14
C SER A 248 -10.81 -19.43 13.15
N ASP A 249 -11.40 -19.59 14.34
CA ASP A 249 -12.81 -19.94 14.53
C ASP A 249 -13.76 -18.82 14.06
N PHE A 250 -13.23 -17.63 13.77
CA PHE A 250 -13.98 -16.51 13.18
C PHE A 250 -14.02 -16.56 11.64
N THR A 251 -13.55 -17.65 11.02
CA THR A 251 -13.58 -17.82 9.56
C THR A 251 -14.96 -18.26 9.09
N PRO A 252 -15.76 -17.40 8.45
CA PRO A 252 -17.07 -17.79 7.94
C PRO A 252 -16.93 -18.77 6.76
N ALA A 253 -17.98 -19.55 6.51
CA ALA A 253 -18.14 -20.23 5.22
C ALA A 253 -18.37 -19.19 4.11
N PHE A 254 -17.79 -19.43 2.93
CA PHE A 254 -17.97 -18.59 1.75
C PHE A 254 -18.27 -19.46 0.54
N ASP A 255 -19.50 -19.39 0.06
CA ASP A 255 -20.00 -20.21 -1.05
C ASP A 255 -19.78 -19.54 -2.43
N GLY A 256 -19.04 -18.43 -2.46
CA GLY A 256 -18.84 -17.63 -3.68
C GLY A 256 -19.81 -16.46 -3.80
N TYR A 257 -19.57 -15.64 -4.82
CA TYR A 257 -20.49 -14.57 -5.23
C TYR A 257 -21.50 -15.11 -6.24
N THR A 258 -22.75 -14.65 -6.16
CA THR A 258 -23.87 -15.13 -6.97
C THR A 258 -24.04 -14.36 -8.28
N SER A 259 -23.62 -13.09 -8.32
CA SER A 259 -23.73 -12.23 -9.50
C SER A 259 -22.78 -12.67 -10.62
N ALA A 260 -23.21 -12.53 -11.88
CA ALA A 260 -22.30 -12.66 -13.02
C ALA A 260 -21.33 -11.46 -13.05
N VAL A 261 -20.02 -11.72 -13.05
CA VAL A 261 -18.98 -10.69 -13.03
C VAL A 261 -18.21 -10.69 -14.34
N THR A 262 -18.10 -9.53 -14.99
CA THR A 262 -17.18 -9.30 -16.11
C THR A 262 -16.10 -8.32 -15.69
N ILE A 263 -14.84 -8.71 -15.89
CA ILE A 263 -13.66 -7.91 -15.57
C ILE A 263 -13.06 -7.39 -16.88
N TYR A 264 -12.92 -6.08 -17.00
CA TYR A 264 -12.33 -5.38 -18.14
C TYR A 264 -10.98 -4.78 -17.74
N PRO A 265 -9.84 -5.43 -18.03
CA PRO A 265 -8.54 -4.80 -17.92
C PRO A 265 -8.44 -3.59 -18.86
N VAL A 266 -7.95 -2.45 -18.36
CA VAL A 266 -7.76 -1.23 -19.17
C VAL A 266 -6.43 -1.23 -19.92
N MET A 267 -5.41 -1.90 -19.37
CA MET A 267 -4.13 -2.07 -20.06
C MET A 267 -4.17 -3.30 -20.97
N PRO A 268 -3.50 -3.24 -22.15
CA PRO A 268 -3.39 -4.40 -23.04
C PRO A 268 -2.76 -5.62 -22.36
N LYS A 269 -3.10 -6.81 -22.85
CA LYS A 269 -2.58 -8.07 -22.34
C LYS A 269 -1.05 -8.06 -22.26
N GLY A 270 -0.51 -8.46 -21.10
CA GLY A 270 0.92 -8.47 -20.82
C GLY A 270 1.54 -7.11 -20.45
N ARG A 271 0.76 -6.02 -20.41
CA ARG A 271 1.24 -4.71 -19.97
C ARG A 271 0.75 -4.34 -18.57
N ASN A 272 1.66 -3.82 -17.77
CA ASN A 272 1.36 -3.35 -16.43
C ASN A 272 0.89 -1.91 -16.45
N TYR A 273 -0.11 -1.60 -15.61
CA TYR A 273 -0.54 -0.25 -15.37
C TYR A 273 0.58 0.56 -14.69
N SER A 274 0.88 1.75 -15.19
CA SER A 274 1.84 2.65 -14.57
C SER A 274 1.41 4.10 -14.77
N LYS A 275 1.72 4.97 -13.79
CA LYS A 275 1.45 6.41 -13.90
C LYS A 275 2.01 6.97 -15.20
N SER A 276 3.27 6.67 -15.51
CA SER A 276 3.93 7.13 -16.73
C SER A 276 3.22 6.68 -18.00
N ALA A 277 2.64 5.47 -18.05
CA ALA A 277 1.95 5.00 -19.25
C ALA A 277 0.61 5.72 -19.47
N VAL A 278 -0.09 6.07 -18.39
CA VAL A 278 -1.45 6.63 -18.48
C VAL A 278 -1.47 8.16 -18.43
N THR A 279 -0.36 8.81 -18.07
CA THR A 279 -0.19 10.27 -18.14
C THR A 279 0.48 10.76 -19.43
N MET A 280 0.65 9.89 -20.42
CA MET A 280 1.11 10.32 -21.75
C MET A 280 -0.04 11.01 -22.49
N PRO A 281 0.26 12.03 -23.32
CA PRO A 281 -0.70 12.54 -24.31
C PRO A 281 -1.10 11.43 -25.27
N THR A 282 -2.34 11.50 -25.77
CA THR A 282 -2.90 10.49 -26.68
C THR A 282 -2.43 10.66 -28.14
N HIS A 283 -1.81 11.79 -28.46
CA HIS A 283 -1.24 12.08 -29.78
C HIS A 283 0.30 11.92 -29.81
N ASP A 284 0.81 11.36 -30.91
CA ASP A 284 2.20 10.96 -31.18
C ASP A 284 3.18 12.16 -31.36
N GLY A 285 3.16 13.11 -30.41
CA GLY A 285 4.13 14.18 -30.32
C GLY A 285 5.42 13.68 -29.68
N SER A 286 6.56 13.94 -30.32
CA SER A 286 7.89 13.61 -29.82
C SER A 286 8.06 13.97 -28.35
N THR A 287 8.77 13.10 -27.61
CA THR A 287 9.05 13.18 -26.16
C THR A 287 9.83 14.42 -25.69
N THR A 288 9.91 15.46 -26.50
CA THR A 288 10.70 16.69 -26.29
C THR A 288 9.86 17.95 -26.21
N GLU A 289 8.56 17.93 -26.52
CA GLU A 289 7.71 19.09 -26.35
C GLU A 289 7.08 19.11 -24.95
N GLN A 290 7.29 20.21 -24.24
CA GLN A 290 6.73 20.48 -22.91
C GLN A 290 5.22 20.20 -22.92
N GLN A 291 4.72 19.42 -21.95
CA GLN A 291 3.30 19.15 -21.75
C GLN A 291 2.50 20.47 -21.87
N LYS A 292 1.71 20.62 -22.93
CA LYS A 292 0.76 21.72 -23.02
C LYS A 292 -0.37 21.46 -22.03
N GLN A 293 -0.62 22.46 -21.18
CA GLN A 293 -1.67 22.39 -20.18
C GLN A 293 -3.03 22.22 -20.87
N GLY A 294 -3.69 21.07 -20.69
CA GLY A 294 -5.03 20.79 -21.22
C GLY A 294 -5.13 19.72 -22.32
N GLU A 295 -4.03 19.07 -22.72
CA GLU A 295 -4.11 17.93 -23.65
C GLU A 295 -4.72 16.68 -22.98
N PRO A 296 -5.58 15.93 -23.70
CA PRO A 296 -6.17 14.70 -23.18
C PRO A 296 -5.10 13.63 -22.95
N LEU A 297 -5.12 13.03 -21.77
CA LEU A 297 -4.19 11.98 -21.38
C LEU A 297 -4.81 10.61 -21.67
N VAL A 298 -3.98 9.58 -21.80
CA VAL A 298 -4.44 8.18 -21.96
C VAL A 298 -5.43 7.79 -20.86
N ILE A 299 -5.21 8.23 -19.61
CA ILE A 299 -6.12 7.97 -18.49
C ILE A 299 -7.52 8.58 -18.69
N ASP A 300 -7.64 9.70 -19.41
CA ASP A 300 -8.93 10.33 -19.69
C ASP A 300 -9.73 9.50 -20.69
N ASP A 301 -9.06 8.96 -21.71
CA ASP A 301 -9.70 8.10 -22.71
C ASP A 301 -10.07 6.73 -22.12
N ILE A 302 -9.25 6.19 -21.22
CA ILE A 302 -9.61 5.01 -20.42
C ILE A 302 -10.91 5.27 -19.65
N LEU A 303 -10.99 6.40 -18.93
CA LEU A 303 -12.18 6.72 -18.13
C LEU A 303 -13.41 6.89 -19.02
N LYS A 304 -13.31 7.60 -20.15
CA LYS A 304 -14.43 7.74 -21.09
C LYS A 304 -14.90 6.39 -21.63
N ALA A 305 -13.99 5.52 -22.03
CA ALA A 305 -14.32 4.20 -22.57
C ALA A 305 -14.99 3.30 -21.51
N ALA A 306 -14.53 3.35 -20.25
CA ALA A 306 -15.17 2.64 -19.14
C ALA A 306 -16.58 3.19 -18.86
N LEU A 307 -16.75 4.52 -18.83
CA LEU A 307 -18.04 5.17 -18.61
C LEU A 307 -19.06 4.84 -19.71
N GLN A 308 -18.62 4.74 -20.97
CA GLN A 308 -19.49 4.36 -22.09
C GLN A 308 -20.01 2.92 -22.00
N ARG A 309 -19.30 2.04 -21.28
CA ARG A 309 -19.69 0.63 -21.09
C ARG A 309 -20.45 0.38 -19.79
N SER A 310 -20.32 1.28 -18.82
CA SER A 310 -20.98 1.20 -17.51
C SER A 310 -22.50 1.22 -17.70
N ILE A 311 -23.20 0.43 -16.89
CA ILE A 311 -24.66 0.29 -16.89
C ILE A 311 -25.28 1.33 -15.94
N GLY A 312 -24.59 1.68 -14.85
CA GLY A 312 -25.06 2.62 -13.83
C GLY A 312 -24.08 3.77 -13.55
N THR A 313 -24.13 4.30 -12.33
CA THR A 313 -23.17 5.29 -11.83
C THR A 313 -22.00 4.55 -11.18
N PRO A 314 -20.83 4.40 -11.84
CA PRO A 314 -19.79 3.55 -11.31
C PRO A 314 -19.07 4.16 -10.12
N LEU A 315 -18.50 3.29 -9.29
CA LEU A 315 -17.55 3.65 -8.24
C LEU A 315 -16.19 3.95 -8.86
N LEU A 316 -15.69 5.17 -8.74
CA LEU A 316 -14.39 5.58 -9.28
C LEU A 316 -13.33 5.63 -8.17
N PHE A 317 -12.34 4.75 -8.25
CA PHE A 317 -11.15 4.71 -7.40
C PHE A 317 -9.96 5.24 -8.20
N SER A 318 -9.35 6.35 -7.78
CA SER A 318 -8.22 6.94 -8.51
C SER A 318 -7.25 7.66 -7.58
N ASN A 319 -6.00 7.79 -8.02
CA ASN A 319 -5.04 8.64 -7.31
C ASN A 319 -5.40 10.13 -7.50
N ILE A 320 -5.11 10.95 -6.48
CA ILE A 320 -5.41 12.39 -6.45
C ILE A 320 -4.81 13.14 -7.67
N TRP A 321 -3.63 12.72 -8.14
CA TRP A 321 -2.96 13.36 -9.28
C TRP A 321 -3.73 13.24 -10.60
N ALA A 322 -4.64 12.27 -10.76
CA ALA A 322 -5.44 12.15 -11.97
C ALA A 322 -6.42 13.34 -12.11
N SER A 323 -6.92 13.85 -10.98
CA SER A 323 -7.85 14.98 -10.82
C SER A 323 -9.22 14.86 -11.54
N PHE A 324 -9.25 14.43 -12.80
CA PHE A 324 -10.43 14.34 -13.68
C PHE A 324 -11.34 15.56 -13.54
N ARG A 325 -10.77 16.77 -13.62
CA ARG A 325 -11.51 18.04 -13.44
C ARG A 325 -12.58 18.28 -14.49
N TRP A 326 -12.45 17.65 -15.65
CA TRP A 326 -13.42 17.70 -16.75
C TRP A 326 -14.68 16.84 -16.50
N LEU A 327 -14.63 15.90 -15.55
CA LEU A 327 -15.73 14.96 -15.31
C LEU A 327 -16.89 15.67 -14.57
N PRO A 328 -18.12 15.66 -15.13
CA PRO A 328 -19.26 16.27 -14.46
C PRO A 328 -19.55 15.68 -13.08
N LYS A 329 -20.10 16.51 -12.18
CA LYS A 329 -20.55 16.04 -10.86
C LYS A 329 -21.70 15.05 -11.02
N GLY A 330 -21.66 13.95 -10.25
CA GLY A 330 -22.70 12.92 -10.27
C GLY A 330 -22.53 11.85 -11.34
N THR A 331 -21.56 11.98 -12.26
CA THR A 331 -21.27 10.92 -13.25
C THR A 331 -20.68 9.66 -12.62
N VAL A 332 -20.00 9.80 -11.48
CA VAL A 332 -19.39 8.70 -10.72
C VAL A 332 -19.49 8.97 -9.23
N TYR A 333 -19.45 7.92 -8.42
CA TYR A 333 -19.16 8.03 -7.00
C TYR A 333 -17.65 7.99 -6.80
N ARG A 334 -17.04 9.10 -6.37
CA ARG A 334 -15.60 9.15 -6.12
C ARG A 334 -15.29 8.48 -4.79
N CYS A 335 -14.56 7.38 -4.83
CA CYS A 335 -14.19 6.60 -3.66
C CYS A 335 -12.70 6.74 -3.35
N SER A 336 -12.36 6.74 -2.07
CA SER A 336 -10.97 6.59 -1.62
C SER A 336 -10.45 5.20 -1.98
N ILE A 337 -9.15 5.10 -2.32
CA ILE A 337 -8.48 3.81 -2.55
C ILE A 337 -8.54 2.95 -1.29
N ASP A 338 -8.29 3.57 -0.13
CA ASP A 338 -8.62 2.96 1.15
C ASP A 338 -10.10 3.21 1.43
N SER A 339 -10.92 2.22 1.10
CA SER A 339 -12.38 2.26 1.29
C SER A 339 -12.85 1.29 2.35
N ARG A 340 -11.95 0.75 3.19
CA ARG A 340 -12.29 -0.22 4.25
C ARG A 340 -13.46 0.30 5.11
N GLY A 341 -14.40 -0.60 5.44
CA GLY A 341 -15.55 -0.27 6.28
C GLY A 341 -16.78 0.41 5.67
N LEU A 342 -16.74 0.96 4.45
CA LEU A 342 -17.85 1.76 3.91
C LEU A 342 -18.98 0.94 3.25
N ASN A 343 -20.18 0.90 3.83
CA ASN A 343 -21.33 0.15 3.27
C ASN A 343 -22.20 0.95 2.30
N GLU A 344 -21.82 2.18 1.95
CA GLU A 344 -22.68 3.17 1.27
C GLU A 344 -23.00 2.85 -0.21
N TYR A 345 -22.32 1.86 -0.80
CA TYR A 345 -22.37 1.60 -2.25
C TYR A 345 -22.76 0.17 -2.63
N GLN A 346 -23.37 -0.58 -1.71
CA GLN A 346 -23.77 -1.99 -1.94
C GLN A 346 -24.83 -2.17 -3.04
N GLY A 347 -25.44 -1.09 -3.54
CA GLY A 347 -26.38 -1.14 -4.66
C GLY A 347 -25.74 -0.96 -6.05
N GLU A 348 -24.49 -0.49 -6.12
CA GLU A 348 -23.84 -0.12 -7.40
C GLU A 348 -23.18 -1.33 -8.04
N THR A 349 -23.42 -1.57 -9.33
CA THR A 349 -22.93 -2.76 -10.04
C THR A 349 -21.56 -2.58 -10.68
N ASP A 350 -21.09 -1.35 -10.83
CA ASP A 350 -19.94 -1.03 -11.66
C ASP A 350 -18.84 -0.36 -10.84
N ALA A 351 -17.58 -0.74 -11.07
CA ALA A 351 -16.41 -0.11 -10.45
C ALA A 351 -15.30 0.14 -11.46
N ILE A 352 -14.69 1.32 -11.38
CA ILE A 352 -13.57 1.79 -12.21
C ILE A 352 -12.36 2.04 -11.31
N LEU A 353 -11.29 1.27 -11.51
CA LEU A 353 -10.07 1.34 -10.71
C LEU A 353 -8.93 1.90 -11.57
N LEU A 354 -8.50 3.13 -11.26
CA LEU A 354 -7.45 3.87 -11.97
C LEU A 354 -6.39 4.39 -11.00
N PHE A 355 -5.84 3.49 -10.19
CA PHE A 355 -4.74 3.79 -9.27
C PHE A 355 -3.58 2.81 -9.44
N GLY A 356 -2.36 3.28 -9.23
CA GLY A 356 -1.15 2.45 -9.27
C GLY A 356 -0.76 1.93 -7.89
N GLY A 357 -0.10 0.77 -7.85
CA GLY A 357 0.52 0.23 -6.63
C GLY A 357 1.85 -0.49 -6.91
N ASN A 358 2.48 -0.21 -8.05
CA ASN A 358 3.83 -0.71 -8.33
C ASN A 358 4.86 0.07 -7.48
N PRO A 359 5.93 -0.60 -7.01
CA PRO A 359 7.02 0.08 -6.31
C PRO A 359 7.60 1.23 -7.14
N SER A 360 7.62 2.43 -6.59
CA SER A 360 8.37 3.56 -7.14
C SER A 360 9.88 3.26 -7.11
N PRO A 361 10.72 4.04 -7.80
CA PRO A 361 12.18 3.89 -7.70
C PRO A 361 12.68 3.94 -6.23
N SER A 362 12.12 4.84 -5.41
CA SER A 362 12.46 4.93 -3.99
C SER A 362 12.00 3.71 -3.20
N ASP A 363 10.82 3.16 -3.49
CA ASP A 363 10.34 1.91 -2.88
C ASP A 363 11.24 0.73 -3.27
N GLN A 364 11.73 0.67 -4.51
CA GLN A 364 12.61 -0.41 -4.97
C GLN A 364 13.91 -0.44 -4.16
N LEU A 365 14.53 0.72 -3.94
CA LEU A 365 15.73 0.82 -3.09
C LEU A 365 15.47 0.40 -1.64
N ALA A 366 14.27 0.70 -1.11
CA ALA A 366 13.87 0.25 0.21
C ALA A 366 13.63 -1.28 0.27
N LEU A 367 13.02 -1.85 -0.75
CA LEU A 367 12.81 -3.30 -0.88
C LEU A 367 14.13 -4.05 -1.07
N GLU A 368 15.10 -3.48 -1.78
CA GLU A 368 16.47 -4.00 -1.90
C GLU A 368 17.20 -4.01 -0.55
N PHE A 369 17.03 -2.95 0.24
CA PHE A 369 17.53 -2.90 1.61
C PHE A 369 16.94 -4.02 2.47
N LEU A 370 15.61 -4.21 2.45
CA LEU A 370 14.96 -5.29 3.17
C LEU A 370 15.43 -6.67 2.68
N THR A 371 15.63 -6.82 1.37
CA THR A 371 16.15 -8.05 0.77
C THR A 371 17.54 -8.37 1.27
N THR A 372 18.42 -7.37 1.34
CA THR A 372 19.77 -7.52 1.88
C THR A 372 19.74 -7.82 3.38
N LYS A 373 18.86 -7.16 4.14
CA LYS A 373 18.73 -7.31 5.59
C LYS A 373 18.25 -8.71 5.99
N TYR A 374 17.28 -9.26 5.25
CA TYR A 374 16.59 -10.49 5.63
C TYR A 374 16.86 -11.69 4.71
N GLY A 375 17.57 -11.50 3.62
CA GLY A 375 17.82 -12.56 2.64
C GLY A 375 16.56 -13.03 1.89
N ARG A 376 15.54 -12.17 1.76
CA ARG A 376 14.22 -12.51 1.23
C ARG A 376 13.67 -11.41 0.31
N VAL A 377 12.94 -11.77 -0.74
CA VAL A 377 12.41 -10.80 -1.70
C VAL A 377 11.01 -10.32 -1.27
N PHE A 378 10.88 -9.02 -0.95
CA PHE A 378 9.62 -8.42 -0.46
C PHE A 378 8.74 -7.80 -1.56
N ARG A 379 9.17 -7.87 -2.82
CA ARG A 379 8.53 -7.16 -3.93
C ARG A 379 7.10 -7.66 -4.20
N GLN A 380 6.88 -8.97 -4.11
CA GLN A 380 5.56 -9.53 -4.37
C GLN A 380 4.58 -9.17 -3.24
N GLY A 381 4.99 -9.30 -1.98
CA GLY A 381 4.18 -8.87 -0.83
C GLY A 381 3.81 -7.40 -0.88
N PHE A 382 4.75 -6.53 -1.30
CA PHE A 382 4.45 -5.12 -1.55
C PHE A 382 3.33 -4.93 -2.58
N ILE A 383 3.41 -5.62 -3.73
CA ILE A 383 2.41 -5.50 -4.79
C ILE A 383 1.06 -6.05 -4.31
N VAL A 384 1.03 -7.18 -3.62
CA VAL A 384 -0.21 -7.73 -3.06
C VAL A 384 -0.86 -6.70 -2.13
N THR A 385 -0.12 -6.19 -1.15
CA THR A 385 -0.65 -5.28 -0.13
C THR A 385 -1.01 -3.89 -0.65
N ARG A 386 -0.25 -3.34 -1.61
CA ARG A 386 -0.46 -1.95 -2.09
C ARG A 386 -1.19 -1.85 -3.43
N PHE A 387 -1.41 -2.96 -4.13
CA PHE A 387 -2.07 -2.95 -5.44
C PHE A 387 -3.23 -3.95 -5.52
N LEU A 388 -2.98 -5.22 -5.25
CA LEU A 388 -3.97 -6.27 -5.51
C LEU A 388 -5.07 -6.32 -4.43
N GLU A 389 -4.70 -6.25 -3.15
CA GLU A 389 -5.65 -6.21 -2.03
C GLU A 389 -6.55 -4.97 -2.06
N PRO A 390 -6.04 -3.74 -2.26
CA PRO A 390 -6.90 -2.56 -2.44
C PRO A 390 -7.83 -2.70 -3.65
N SER A 391 -7.38 -3.35 -4.73
CA SER A 391 -8.22 -3.57 -5.91
C SER A 391 -9.34 -4.59 -5.64
N LEU A 392 -9.04 -5.65 -4.89
CA LEU A 392 -10.05 -6.59 -4.40
C LEU A 392 -11.07 -5.88 -3.50
N GLN A 393 -10.60 -5.09 -2.53
CA GLN A 393 -11.48 -4.32 -1.66
C GLN A 393 -12.39 -3.39 -2.46
N ALA A 394 -11.85 -2.63 -3.42
CA ALA A 394 -12.61 -1.76 -4.30
C ALA A 394 -13.65 -2.52 -5.15
N ALA A 395 -13.28 -3.63 -5.78
CA ALA A 395 -14.20 -4.47 -6.54
C ALA A 395 -15.36 -5.00 -5.68
N THR A 396 -15.05 -5.39 -4.44
CA THR A 396 -16.03 -5.91 -3.48
C THR A 396 -16.87 -4.82 -2.77
N ARG A 397 -16.70 -3.54 -3.13
CA ARG A 397 -17.62 -2.46 -2.72
C ARG A 397 -18.90 -2.41 -3.54
N THR A 398 -18.87 -2.98 -4.74
CA THR A 398 -20.05 -3.11 -5.59
C THR A 398 -21.09 -4.04 -4.96
N ALA A 399 -22.23 -4.14 -5.62
CA ALA A 399 -23.31 -5.08 -5.31
C ALA A 399 -22.88 -6.55 -5.34
N VAL A 400 -21.65 -6.88 -5.78
CA VAL A 400 -21.09 -8.24 -5.64
C VAL A 400 -21.08 -8.73 -4.20
N ARG A 401 -21.03 -7.82 -3.21
CA ARG A 401 -21.08 -8.16 -1.79
C ARG A 401 -22.47 -8.58 -1.31
N ASP A 402 -23.52 -8.12 -1.99
CA ASP A 402 -24.89 -8.54 -1.69
C ASP A 402 -25.15 -9.90 -2.33
N ARG A 403 -25.28 -10.94 -1.50
CA ARG A 403 -25.51 -12.31 -1.96
C ARG A 403 -26.86 -12.47 -2.67
N THR A 404 -27.80 -11.56 -2.44
CA THR A 404 -29.11 -11.55 -3.09
C THR A 404 -29.09 -10.83 -4.45
N ASN A 405 -28.01 -10.10 -4.75
CA ASN A 405 -27.87 -9.41 -6.01
C ASN A 405 -27.61 -10.39 -7.16
N THR A 406 -28.51 -10.40 -8.14
CA THR A 406 -28.36 -11.17 -9.38
C THR A 406 -28.00 -10.29 -10.58
N LYS A 407 -27.92 -8.96 -10.41
CA LYS A 407 -27.56 -8.05 -11.50
C LYS A 407 -26.11 -8.28 -11.94
N PRO A 408 -25.81 -8.18 -13.25
CA PRO A 408 -24.45 -8.25 -13.75
C PRO A 408 -23.56 -7.16 -13.12
N ILE A 409 -22.32 -7.52 -12.80
CA ILE A 409 -21.29 -6.64 -12.23
C ILE A 409 -20.21 -6.39 -13.28
N GLN A 410 -19.83 -5.12 -13.48
CA GLN A 410 -18.74 -4.76 -14.39
C GLN A 410 -17.57 -4.13 -13.62
N LEU A 411 -16.40 -4.75 -13.74
CA LEU A 411 -15.19 -4.30 -13.04
C LEU A 411 -14.15 -3.83 -14.06
N PHE A 412 -13.93 -2.53 -14.14
CA PHE A 412 -12.89 -1.93 -14.97
C PHE A 412 -11.59 -1.82 -14.16
N VAL A 413 -10.65 -2.71 -14.43
CA VAL A 413 -9.44 -2.90 -13.60
C VAL A 413 -8.18 -2.48 -14.32
N GLN A 414 -7.14 -2.17 -13.56
CA GLN A 414 -5.90 -1.57 -14.04
C GLN A 414 -5.18 -2.42 -15.09
N ASP A 415 -4.91 -3.69 -14.79
CA ASP A 415 -4.20 -4.59 -15.68
C ASP A 415 -4.54 -6.06 -15.42
N GLY A 416 -3.93 -6.95 -16.22
CA GLY A 416 -4.16 -8.39 -16.13
C GLY A 416 -3.85 -8.99 -14.76
N ARG A 417 -2.90 -8.43 -14.00
CA ARG A 417 -2.54 -8.97 -12.67
C ARG A 417 -3.69 -8.80 -11.69
N VAL A 418 -4.40 -7.67 -11.77
CA VAL A 418 -5.60 -7.44 -10.95
C VAL A 418 -6.71 -8.39 -11.35
N ALA A 419 -6.97 -8.53 -12.66
CA ALA A 419 -8.01 -9.42 -13.16
C ALA A 419 -7.78 -10.88 -12.72
N GLU A 420 -6.55 -11.37 -12.90
CA GLU A 420 -6.13 -12.71 -12.47
C GLU A 420 -6.25 -12.88 -10.96
N TYR A 421 -5.84 -11.88 -10.17
CA TYR A 421 -5.94 -11.93 -8.71
C TYR A 421 -7.39 -12.01 -8.21
N LEU A 422 -8.32 -11.25 -8.82
CA LEU A 422 -9.74 -11.32 -8.47
C LEU A 422 -10.31 -12.72 -8.75
N VAL A 423 -10.00 -13.26 -9.93
CA VAL A 423 -10.45 -14.59 -10.36
C VAL A 423 -9.88 -15.69 -9.46
N SER A 424 -8.57 -15.66 -9.18
CA SER A 424 -7.91 -16.69 -8.38
C SER A 424 -8.29 -16.66 -6.89
N SER A 425 -8.77 -15.52 -6.40
CA SER A 425 -9.07 -15.34 -4.97
C SER A 425 -10.53 -15.63 -4.64
N TYR A 426 -11.46 -14.84 -5.19
CA TYR A 426 -12.86 -14.84 -4.74
C TYR A 426 -13.90 -14.78 -5.85
N MET A 427 -13.49 -14.58 -7.11
CA MET A 427 -14.38 -14.47 -8.26
C MET A 427 -14.08 -15.53 -9.33
N PRO A 428 -14.08 -16.84 -9.01
CA PRO A 428 -13.58 -17.90 -9.91
C PRO A 428 -14.39 -18.06 -11.19
N HIS A 429 -15.63 -17.55 -11.22
CA HIS A 429 -16.52 -17.59 -12.39
C HIS A 429 -16.57 -16.27 -13.16
N ALA A 430 -15.75 -15.27 -12.79
CA ALA A 430 -15.70 -14.02 -13.52
C ALA A 430 -15.08 -14.20 -14.91
N VAL A 431 -15.63 -13.48 -15.89
CA VAL A 431 -15.12 -13.48 -17.26
C VAL A 431 -14.17 -12.31 -17.44
N ILE A 432 -12.94 -12.56 -17.90
CA ILE A 432 -12.00 -11.50 -18.26
C ILE A 432 -12.22 -11.13 -19.72
N ASP A 433 -12.67 -9.90 -19.98
CA ASP A 433 -12.93 -9.35 -21.30
C ASP A 433 -11.90 -8.25 -21.66
N TRP A 434 -11.06 -8.55 -22.64
CA TRP A 434 -9.98 -7.66 -23.08
C TRP A 434 -10.41 -6.59 -24.09
N SER A 435 -11.66 -6.62 -24.56
CA SER A 435 -12.15 -5.72 -25.63
C SER A 435 -12.09 -4.25 -25.27
N LEU A 436 -12.00 -3.87 -23.99
CA LEU A 436 -11.78 -2.48 -23.60
C LEU A 436 -10.35 -2.05 -23.91
N SER A 437 -9.38 -2.87 -23.51
CA SER A 437 -7.96 -2.59 -23.69
C SER A 437 -7.55 -2.41 -25.16
N GLU A 438 -8.27 -3.06 -26.08
CA GLU A 438 -8.07 -2.93 -27.54
C GLU A 438 -8.41 -1.55 -28.08
N THR A 439 -9.27 -0.80 -27.38
CA THR A 439 -9.70 0.55 -27.77
C THR A 439 -8.83 1.66 -27.18
N ILE A 440 -7.93 1.33 -26.24
CA ILE A 440 -7.14 2.33 -25.52
C ILE A 440 -5.84 2.62 -26.29
N PRO A 441 -5.52 3.91 -26.57
CA PRO A 441 -4.31 4.30 -27.28
C PRO A 441 -3.07 4.23 -26.35
N VAL A 442 -2.68 3.02 -25.93
CA VAL A 442 -1.47 2.85 -25.12
C VAL A 442 -0.25 2.68 -26.04
N LEU A 443 0.60 3.71 -26.12
CA LEU A 443 1.89 3.69 -26.82
C LEU A 443 2.64 2.37 -26.58
N LYS A 444 3.00 1.65 -27.65
CA LYS A 444 3.81 0.42 -27.54
C LYS A 444 5.08 0.71 -26.75
N ASP A 445 5.37 -0.13 -25.76
CA ASP A 445 6.61 -0.01 -24.98
C ASP A 445 7.80 -0.31 -25.89
N ARG A 446 8.45 0.73 -26.41
CA ARG A 446 9.62 0.59 -27.30
C ARG A 446 10.85 0.03 -26.58
N ARG A 447 10.83 -0.15 -25.24
CA ARG A 447 11.94 -0.73 -24.47
C ARG A 447 12.05 -2.25 -24.59
N THR A 448 10.99 -2.92 -25.05
CA THR A 448 10.97 -4.40 -25.21
C THR A 448 11.05 -4.86 -26.66
N THR A 449 10.85 -3.98 -27.63
CA THR A 449 11.31 -4.23 -29.00
C THR A 449 12.83 -4.21 -29.00
N GLU A 450 13.46 -5.34 -29.31
CA GLU A 450 14.88 -5.35 -29.66
C GLU A 450 15.09 -4.30 -30.76
N ASP A 451 15.95 -3.32 -30.47
CA ASP A 451 16.32 -2.32 -31.47
C ASP A 451 16.94 -3.10 -32.64
N PRO A 452 16.43 -2.95 -33.88
CA PRO A 452 16.94 -3.70 -35.02
C PRO A 452 18.43 -3.47 -35.27
N ARG A 453 18.97 -2.35 -34.78
CA ARG A 453 20.40 -2.01 -34.85
C ARG A 453 21.26 -2.80 -33.87
N LYS A 454 20.67 -3.51 -32.90
CA LYS A 454 21.41 -4.26 -31.87
C LYS A 454 22.28 -5.37 -32.49
N LEU A 455 21.76 -6.08 -33.50
CA LEU A 455 22.52 -7.09 -34.24
C LEU A 455 23.73 -6.48 -34.96
N GLU A 456 23.50 -5.37 -35.68
CA GLU A 456 24.57 -4.62 -36.35
C GLU A 456 25.63 -4.13 -35.34
N VAL A 457 25.22 -3.62 -34.18
CA VAL A 457 26.15 -3.21 -33.11
C VAL A 457 26.96 -4.40 -32.57
N PHE A 458 26.38 -5.59 -32.46
CA PHE A 458 27.10 -6.79 -32.03
C PHE A 458 28.16 -7.21 -33.05
N GLU A 459 27.87 -7.12 -34.35
CA GLU A 459 28.86 -7.35 -35.41
C GLU A 459 30.01 -6.33 -35.34
N LEU A 460 29.70 -5.06 -35.11
CA LEU A 460 30.71 -4.00 -34.94
C LEU A 460 31.57 -4.21 -33.68
N PHE A 461 31.02 -4.80 -32.61
CA PHE A 461 31.83 -5.22 -31.46
C PHE A 461 32.78 -6.37 -31.81
N ALA A 462 32.33 -7.37 -32.57
CA ALA A 462 33.17 -8.47 -33.03
C ALA A 462 34.33 -8.00 -33.94
N GLN A 463 34.13 -6.91 -34.68
CA GLN A 463 35.16 -6.23 -35.47
C GLN A 463 36.10 -5.33 -34.63
N GLY A 464 35.94 -5.28 -33.31
CA GLY A 464 36.81 -4.53 -32.40
C GLY A 464 36.57 -3.02 -32.34
N LYS A 465 35.47 -2.51 -32.91
CA LYS A 465 35.18 -1.07 -32.92
C LYS A 465 34.87 -0.51 -31.53
N LYS A 466 35.24 0.76 -31.32
CA LYS A 466 34.99 1.47 -30.05
C LYS A 466 33.59 2.05 -30.01
N ASN A 467 33.01 2.22 -28.81
CA ASN A 467 31.64 2.73 -28.65
C ASN A 467 31.38 4.08 -29.34
N ALA A 468 32.39 4.97 -29.37
CA ALA A 468 32.26 6.27 -30.03
C ALA A 468 32.15 6.14 -31.56
N GLU A 469 32.84 5.16 -32.14
CA GLU A 469 32.81 4.88 -33.58
C GLU A 469 31.50 4.19 -33.96
N ILE A 470 31.05 3.24 -33.13
CA ILE A 470 29.76 2.57 -33.31
C ILE A 470 28.61 3.57 -33.21
N ALA A 471 28.66 4.51 -32.27
CA ALA A 471 27.66 5.58 -32.15
C ALA A 471 27.57 6.44 -33.40
N SER A 472 28.70 6.68 -34.06
CA SER A 472 28.75 7.43 -35.32
C SER A 472 28.21 6.63 -36.51
N ILE A 473 28.26 5.30 -36.48
CA ILE A 473 27.83 4.43 -37.57
C ILE A 473 26.33 4.14 -37.47
N THR A 474 25.84 3.83 -36.26
CA THR A 474 24.47 3.32 -36.07
C THR A 474 23.49 4.38 -35.55
N ASP A 475 23.95 5.63 -35.42
CA ASP A 475 23.20 6.75 -34.82
C ASP A 475 22.55 6.37 -33.48
N SER A 476 23.23 5.51 -32.73
CA SER A 476 22.75 4.97 -31.46
C SER A 476 23.42 5.71 -30.31
N HIS A 477 22.64 6.07 -29.30
CA HIS A 477 23.16 6.80 -28.14
C HIS A 477 24.24 5.97 -27.41
N ARG A 478 25.32 6.62 -26.97
CA ARG A 478 26.49 5.95 -26.37
C ARG A 478 26.14 5.08 -25.15
N ASN A 479 25.16 5.50 -24.35
CA ASN A 479 24.69 4.71 -23.19
C ASN A 479 24.00 3.40 -23.62
N THR A 480 23.23 3.44 -24.71
CA THR A 480 22.58 2.26 -25.29
C THR A 480 23.60 1.26 -25.78
N ILE A 481 24.62 1.72 -26.51
CA ILE A 481 25.75 0.90 -26.99
C ILE A 481 26.54 0.32 -25.81
N SER A 482 26.74 1.09 -24.74
CA SER A 482 27.44 0.62 -23.54
C SER A 482 26.70 -0.55 -22.86
N ASN A 483 25.37 -0.47 -22.77
CA ASN A 483 24.54 -1.55 -22.25
C ASN A 483 24.58 -2.78 -23.17
N TRP A 484 24.42 -2.59 -24.48
CA TRP A 484 24.55 -3.68 -25.46
C TRP A 484 25.93 -4.36 -25.45
N ARG A 485 27.01 -3.63 -25.13
CA ARG A 485 28.34 -4.24 -24.97
C ARG A 485 28.41 -5.18 -23.77
N LYS A 486 27.67 -4.89 -22.69
CA LYS A 486 27.56 -5.80 -21.54
C LYS A 486 26.82 -7.07 -21.94
N ASP A 487 25.69 -6.94 -22.62
CA ASP A 487 24.89 -8.06 -23.11
C ASP A 487 25.69 -8.95 -24.07
N TRP A 488 26.41 -8.34 -25.03
CA TRP A 488 27.27 -9.04 -25.98
C TRP A 488 28.38 -9.83 -25.29
N ARG A 489 29.04 -9.25 -24.27
CA ARG A 489 30.07 -9.95 -23.49
C ARG A 489 29.51 -11.12 -22.69
N LEU A 490 28.32 -10.98 -22.12
CA LEU A 490 27.64 -12.07 -21.40
C LEU A 490 27.28 -13.21 -22.36
N ALA A 491 26.83 -12.90 -23.57
CA ALA A 491 26.52 -13.88 -24.61
C ALA A 491 27.75 -14.61 -25.18
N GLN A 492 28.95 -14.02 -25.10
CA GLN A 492 30.21 -14.68 -25.48
C GLN A 492 30.81 -15.53 -24.35
N ALA A 493 30.34 -15.34 -23.12
CA ALA A 493 30.81 -16.06 -21.92
C ALA A 493 29.92 -17.26 -21.54
N ALA A 494 28.73 -17.34 -22.14
CA ALA A 494 27.82 -18.50 -22.10
C ALA A 494 28.08 -19.39 -23.31
#